data_AF-A0AA38XED9-F1
#
_entry.id   AF-A0AA38XED9-F1
#
_cell.length_a   1.000
_cell.length_b   1.000
_cell.length_c   1.000
_cell.angle_alpha   90.00
_cell.angle_beta   90.00
_cell.angle_gamma   90.00
#
_symmetry.space_group_name_H-M   'P 1'
#
loop_
_entity.id
_entity.type
_entity.pdbx_description
1 polymer ?
#
loop_
_entity_poly.entity_id
_entity_poly.type
_entity_poly.pdbx_seq_one_letter_code
_entity_poly.pdbx_strand_id
1 'polypeptide(L)'
;MLFTRIGPESHQILRYDDPSQAFNLQVSLISGTILELYDNGNSFTTKQYFSVVDLHALTSDIPGSERARLRKESFAALLAIGLKNNANTTLFFQSDVKQHTDLMWILSTIASTGYLSRMTQWKSKLNLPENANLDSDEATAKLKLGLFSYPVLQAADILLYRPAIVPVGEDQLQHIEFARTLARGFNAYVEKKVFRVPWPVISPAKRIMSLKRPEHKMSKSDPDPKSRILITDSTEEIHAKLRGALTDSEVGISFDPERRPGVSNLVEILKHVTESRESSEFIAKDNANVSMRAFKEMIADQINLALSGIRENFLEIMGKNDQLRQEIDYGSRKARRKARATMADVHETIGLTRLDLSDEEAARLRQRTNKLAKQQHFIDEERETHPWEDESGDEELDFREDVLDEDDEPEGDTLESLRRNTSP
;
A
#
# COMPACT_ATOMS: atom_id res chain seq x y z
N MET A 1 0.76 24.80 2.07
CA MET A 1 0.03 25.90 1.38
C MET A 1 -0.38 25.41 0.00
N LEU A 2 -1.69 25.44 -0.26
CA LEU A 2 -2.40 25.01 -1.49
C LEU A 2 -2.02 25.86 -2.71
N PHE A 3 -1.99 25.25 -3.91
CA PHE A 3 -2.62 25.82 -5.11
C PHE A 3 -3.07 24.70 -6.07
N THR A 4 -4.35 24.74 -6.42
CA THR A 4 -5.04 23.92 -7.42
C THR A 4 -5.25 24.69 -8.72
N ARG A 5 -5.04 24.03 -9.86
CA ARG A 5 -5.79 24.28 -11.10
C ARG A 5 -6.07 22.92 -11.74
N ILE A 6 -7.31 22.45 -11.63
CA ILE A 6 -7.73 21.10 -12.03
C ILE A 6 -8.81 21.23 -13.10
N GLY A 7 -8.58 20.62 -14.26
CA GLY A 7 -9.48 20.59 -15.41
C GLY A 7 -10.56 19.49 -15.31
N PRO A 8 -11.43 19.36 -16.32
CA PRO A 8 -12.73 18.67 -16.25
C PRO A 8 -12.70 17.13 -16.31
N GLU A 9 -11.55 16.47 -16.20
CA GLU A 9 -11.48 15.00 -16.25
C GLU A 9 -11.50 14.38 -14.84
N SER A 10 -12.13 13.22 -14.66
CA SER A 10 -12.09 12.47 -13.39
C SER A 10 -10.65 12.06 -13.04
N HIS A 11 -10.12 12.53 -11.90
CA HIS A 11 -8.74 12.24 -11.47
C HIS A 11 -8.69 10.97 -10.60
N GLN A 12 -7.57 10.23 -10.65
CA GLN A 12 -7.33 9.06 -9.80
C GLN A 12 -6.05 9.25 -8.98
N ILE A 13 -6.10 8.94 -7.69
CA ILE A 13 -5.01 9.07 -6.71
C ILE A 13 -4.66 7.69 -6.18
N LEU A 14 -3.37 7.34 -6.11
CA LEU A 14 -2.91 6.09 -5.51
C LEU A 14 -1.88 6.38 -4.41
N ARG A 15 -2.05 5.79 -3.24
CA ARG A 15 -1.11 5.85 -2.11
C ARG A 15 -0.60 4.46 -1.72
N TYR A 16 0.65 4.45 -1.26
CA TYR A 16 1.39 3.27 -0.81
C TYR A 16 1.57 3.31 0.70
N ASP A 17 1.08 2.27 1.36
CA ASP A 17 1.40 2.02 2.77
C ASP A 17 2.05 0.64 2.88
N ASP A 18 3.39 0.59 2.98
CA ASP A 18 4.13 -0.64 3.27
C ASP A 18 3.74 -1.13 4.67
N PRO A 19 3.23 -2.35 4.91
CA PRO A 19 2.80 -2.79 6.24
C PRO A 19 3.93 -2.81 7.28
N SER A 20 5.20 -2.86 6.84
CA SER A 20 6.35 -2.63 7.72
C SER A 20 6.56 -1.15 8.07
N GLN A 21 5.95 -0.23 7.31
CA GLN A 21 5.92 1.22 7.50
C GLN A 21 4.52 1.80 7.85
N ALA A 22 3.43 1.06 7.69
CA ALA A 22 2.03 1.54 7.76
C ALA A 22 1.53 1.76 9.19
N PHE A 23 2.41 1.53 10.17
CA PHE A 23 2.23 1.94 11.56
C PHE A 23 2.97 3.23 11.88
N ASN A 24 3.83 3.70 10.96
CA ASN A 24 4.27 5.09 10.92
C ASN A 24 3.22 5.90 10.19
N LEU A 25 2.03 6.02 10.78
CA LEU A 25 1.28 7.24 10.57
C LEU A 25 2.06 8.33 11.32
N GLN A 26 3.09 8.83 10.63
CA GLN A 26 3.85 9.98 11.04
C GLN A 26 2.84 11.07 11.40
N VAL A 27 3.15 11.84 12.43
CA VAL A 27 2.43 13.06 12.82
C VAL A 27 2.07 13.96 11.61
N SER A 28 2.79 13.82 10.49
CA SER A 28 2.52 14.48 9.22
C SER A 28 1.35 13.94 8.38
N LEU A 29 0.83 12.73 8.66
CA LEU A 29 -0.41 12.18 8.08
C LEU A 29 -1.64 12.58 8.90
N ILE A 30 -1.46 12.92 10.19
CA ILE A 30 -2.49 13.49 11.07
C ILE A 30 -2.75 14.96 10.70
N SER A 31 -1.71 15.68 10.24
CA SER A 31 -1.78 17.07 9.79
C SER A 31 -2.19 17.17 8.31
N GLY A 32 -3.48 17.44 8.06
CA GLY A 32 -4.05 17.92 6.79
C GLY A 32 -4.02 17.01 5.54
N THR A 33 -3.04 16.14 5.32
CA THR A 33 -2.84 15.57 3.96
C THR A 33 -3.75 14.37 3.64
N ILE A 34 -4.23 13.61 4.63
CA ILE A 34 -5.27 12.58 4.42
C ILE A 34 -6.66 13.23 4.36
N LEU A 35 -6.91 14.22 5.22
CA LEU A 35 -8.25 14.81 5.42
C LEU A 35 -8.58 15.97 4.47
N GLU A 36 -7.63 16.80 4.02
CA GLU A 36 -7.93 17.88 3.04
C GLU A 36 -8.36 17.31 1.67
N LEU A 37 -7.99 16.07 1.34
CA LEU A 37 -8.52 15.38 0.15
C LEU A 37 -9.84 14.65 0.42
N TYR A 38 -10.22 14.51 1.70
CA TYR A 38 -11.47 13.91 2.15
C TYR A 38 -12.57 14.98 2.37
N ASP A 39 -12.19 16.22 2.70
CA ASP A 39 -13.09 17.29 3.15
C ASP A 39 -12.97 18.62 2.38
N ASN A 40 -12.44 18.59 1.16
CA ASN A 40 -12.69 19.70 0.24
C ASN A 40 -14.12 19.57 -0.29
N GLY A 41 -15.11 20.07 0.46
CA GLY A 41 -16.56 20.10 0.19
C GLY A 41 -17.04 20.64 -1.17
N ASN A 42 -16.17 20.63 -2.18
CA ASN A 42 -16.49 20.67 -3.59
C ASN A 42 -16.69 19.25 -4.13
N SER A 43 -17.88 19.03 -4.69
CA SER A 43 -18.28 17.89 -5.51
C SER A 43 -17.23 17.49 -6.57
N PHE A 44 -16.27 16.63 -6.22
CA PHE A 44 -15.37 15.99 -7.17
C PHE A 44 -15.32 14.46 -6.99
N THR A 45 -15.59 13.77 -8.10
CA THR A 45 -15.65 12.32 -8.33
C THR A 45 -14.25 11.69 -8.46
N THR A 46 -13.35 11.97 -7.52
CA THR A 46 -11.95 11.49 -7.61
C THR A 46 -11.83 10.10 -7.00
N LYS A 47 -11.40 9.11 -7.79
CA LYS A 47 -11.17 7.74 -7.29
C LYS A 47 -9.83 7.66 -6.57
N GLN A 48 -9.80 7.07 -5.39
CA GLN A 48 -8.63 6.94 -4.54
C GLN A 48 -8.37 5.46 -4.24
N TYR A 49 -7.12 5.07 -4.32
CA TYR A 49 -6.66 3.72 -4.03
C TYR A 49 -5.58 3.77 -2.95
N PHE A 50 -5.73 2.94 -1.94
CA PHE A 50 -4.82 2.79 -0.82
C PHE A 50 -4.50 1.30 -0.72
N SER A 51 -3.22 0.97 -0.88
CA SER A 51 -2.75 -0.41 -0.86
C SER A 51 -1.86 -0.63 0.35
N VAL A 52 -2.23 -1.61 1.17
CA VAL A 52 -1.31 -2.16 2.17
C VAL A 52 -0.37 -3.13 1.44
N VAL A 53 0.87 -2.71 1.20
CA VAL A 53 1.82 -3.41 0.30
C VAL A 53 2.61 -4.54 0.96
N ASP A 54 1.89 -5.59 1.33
CA ASP A 54 2.42 -6.79 1.99
C ASP A 54 3.39 -7.64 1.17
N LEU A 55 3.39 -7.55 -0.17
CA LEU A 55 4.40 -8.21 -1.00
C LEU A 55 5.75 -7.49 -0.90
N HIS A 56 5.77 -6.16 -0.80
CA HIS A 56 7.02 -5.41 -0.54
C HIS A 56 7.63 -5.76 0.81
N ALA A 57 6.80 -6.05 1.81
CA ALA A 57 7.25 -6.48 3.13
C ALA A 57 7.94 -7.87 3.13
N LEU A 58 7.86 -8.64 2.04
CA LEU A 58 8.66 -9.87 1.86
C LEU A 58 10.15 -9.58 1.62
N THR A 59 10.50 -8.35 1.22
CA THR A 59 11.90 -7.94 1.02
C THR A 59 12.65 -7.68 2.33
N SER A 60 11.97 -7.78 3.47
CA SER A 60 12.51 -7.62 4.81
C SER A 60 12.48 -8.94 5.58
N ASP A 61 13.42 -9.11 6.50
CA ASP A 61 13.54 -10.30 7.34
C ASP A 61 12.61 -10.22 8.56
N ILE A 62 11.31 -10.40 8.32
CA ILE A 62 10.25 -10.40 9.34
C ILE A 62 9.60 -11.80 9.38
N PRO A 63 9.47 -12.43 10.58
CA PRO A 63 8.76 -13.70 10.73
C PRO A 63 7.32 -13.64 10.19
N GLY A 64 6.83 -14.76 9.67
CA GLY A 64 5.48 -14.84 9.07
C GLY A 64 4.35 -14.44 10.02
N SER A 65 4.41 -14.87 11.28
CA SER A 65 3.43 -14.50 12.31
C SER A 65 3.42 -13.00 12.59
N GLU A 66 4.59 -12.37 12.66
CA GLU A 66 4.73 -10.94 12.87
C GLU A 66 4.21 -10.15 11.66
N ARG A 67 4.57 -10.57 10.45
CA ARG A 67 4.06 -9.95 9.22
C ARG A 67 2.54 -10.05 9.12
N ALA A 68 1.94 -11.18 9.47
CA ALA A 68 0.48 -11.33 9.49
C ALA A 68 -0.19 -10.37 10.48
N ARG A 69 0.39 -10.23 11.69
CA ARG A 69 -0.05 -9.24 12.69
C ARG A 69 0.05 -7.82 12.14
N LEU A 70 1.23 -7.42 11.65
CA LEU A 70 1.47 -6.06 11.14
C LEU A 70 0.58 -5.73 9.95
N ARG A 71 0.34 -6.69 9.05
CA ARG A 71 -0.60 -6.55 7.92
C ARG A 71 -2.00 -6.20 8.43
N LYS A 72 -2.54 -6.98 9.37
CA LYS A 72 -3.87 -6.74 9.95
C LYS A 72 -3.94 -5.39 10.66
N GLU A 73 -2.95 -5.09 11.50
CA GLU A 73 -2.88 -3.85 12.27
C GLU A 73 -2.78 -2.63 11.35
N SER A 74 -2.05 -2.71 10.24
CA SER A 74 -1.92 -1.62 9.27
C SER A 74 -3.26 -1.29 8.60
N PHE A 75 -4.03 -2.31 8.21
CA PHE A 75 -5.36 -2.10 7.63
C PHE A 75 -6.33 -1.51 8.65
N ALA A 76 -6.33 -2.04 9.87
CA ALA A 76 -7.18 -1.54 10.96
C ALA A 76 -6.83 -0.09 11.34
N ALA A 77 -5.54 0.26 11.36
CA ALA A 77 -5.06 1.62 11.58
C ALA A 77 -5.62 2.60 10.53
N LEU A 78 -5.58 2.23 9.24
CA LEU A 78 -6.14 3.05 8.17
C LEU A 78 -7.67 3.21 8.30
N LEU A 79 -8.39 2.15 8.66
CA LEU A 79 -9.82 2.26 8.96
C LEU A 79 -10.09 3.17 10.18
N ALA A 80 -9.26 3.08 11.23
CA ALA A 80 -9.44 3.82 12.49
C ALA A 80 -9.27 5.33 12.32
N ILE A 81 -8.42 5.78 11.39
CA ILE A 81 -8.27 7.19 11.02
C ILE A 81 -9.36 7.69 10.05
N GLY A 82 -10.35 6.84 9.73
CA GLY A 82 -11.52 7.20 8.92
C GLY A 82 -11.44 6.81 7.43
N LEU A 83 -10.39 6.11 6.99
CA LEU A 83 -10.26 5.67 5.60
C LEU A 83 -11.15 4.46 5.30
N LYS A 84 -12.45 4.70 5.11
CA LYS A 84 -13.42 3.64 4.80
C LYS A 84 -13.59 3.44 3.30
N ASN A 85 -13.77 2.19 2.89
CA ASN A 85 -14.16 1.89 1.52
C ASN A 85 -15.52 2.52 1.19
N ASN A 86 -15.61 3.14 0.02
CA ASN A 86 -16.87 3.72 -0.47
C ASN A 86 -16.87 3.71 -2.01
N ALA A 87 -17.71 4.51 -2.65
CA ALA A 87 -17.74 4.60 -4.13
C ALA A 87 -16.41 5.12 -4.71
N ASN A 88 -15.76 6.06 -4.03
CA ASN A 88 -14.56 6.76 -4.48
C ASN A 88 -13.28 6.20 -3.86
N THR A 89 -13.30 5.70 -2.63
CA THR A 89 -12.14 5.15 -1.92
C THR A 89 -12.07 3.63 -2.02
N THR A 90 -10.86 3.09 -2.21
CA THR A 90 -10.57 1.66 -2.23
C THR A 90 -9.34 1.38 -1.38
N LEU A 91 -9.51 0.72 -0.24
CA LEU A 91 -8.46 0.25 0.66
C LEU A 91 -8.39 -1.28 0.57
N PHE A 92 -7.22 -1.83 0.25
CA PHE A 92 -7.05 -3.27 0.01
C PHE A 92 -5.63 -3.74 0.34
N PHE A 93 -5.42 -5.06 0.42
CA PHE A 93 -4.08 -5.64 0.50
C PHE A 93 -3.52 -5.94 -0.89
N GLN A 94 -2.26 -5.60 -1.11
CA GLN A 94 -1.59 -5.84 -2.38
C GLN A 94 -1.65 -7.32 -2.80
N SER A 95 -1.34 -8.24 -1.89
CA SER A 95 -1.38 -9.69 -2.14
C SER A 95 -2.75 -10.23 -2.56
N ASP A 96 -3.85 -9.55 -2.22
CA ASP A 96 -5.20 -9.98 -2.60
C ASP A 96 -5.51 -9.67 -4.09
N VAL A 97 -4.63 -8.96 -4.79
CA VAL A 97 -4.78 -8.58 -6.21
C VAL A 97 -3.60 -9.14 -7.00
N LYS A 98 -3.75 -10.39 -7.50
CA LYS A 98 -2.71 -11.13 -8.25
C LYS A 98 -2.14 -10.38 -9.46
N GLN A 99 -2.90 -9.42 -10.02
CA GLN A 99 -2.48 -8.60 -11.15
C GLN A 99 -1.20 -7.78 -10.86
N HIS A 100 -0.90 -7.48 -9.58
CA HIS A 100 0.33 -6.78 -9.21
C HIS A 100 1.58 -7.54 -9.60
N THR A 101 1.63 -8.84 -9.26
CA THR A 101 2.76 -9.71 -9.60
C THR A 101 2.80 -10.04 -11.09
N ASP A 102 1.64 -10.16 -11.72
CA ASP A 102 1.51 -10.39 -13.17
C ASP A 102 2.10 -9.20 -13.96
N LEU A 103 1.65 -7.98 -13.66
CA LEU A 103 2.19 -6.79 -14.30
C LEU A 103 3.67 -6.57 -13.94
N MET A 104 4.10 -6.87 -12.72
CA MET A 104 5.51 -6.80 -12.33
C MET A 104 6.37 -7.66 -13.27
N TRP A 105 5.95 -8.89 -13.56
CA TRP A 105 6.69 -9.77 -14.47
C TRP A 105 6.80 -9.15 -15.86
N ILE A 106 5.69 -8.70 -16.44
CA ILE A 106 5.67 -8.05 -17.76
C ILE A 106 6.61 -6.84 -17.79
N LEU A 107 6.50 -5.95 -16.80
CA LEU A 107 7.35 -4.77 -16.71
C LEU A 107 8.83 -5.11 -16.48
N SER A 108 9.14 -6.23 -15.83
CA SER A 108 10.53 -6.66 -15.60
C SER A 108 11.26 -6.97 -16.91
N THR A 109 10.55 -7.39 -17.95
CA THR A 109 11.14 -7.72 -19.26
C THR A 109 11.65 -6.48 -20.02
N ILE A 110 11.15 -5.30 -19.67
CA ILE A 110 11.58 -4.01 -20.25
C ILE A 110 12.36 -3.14 -19.25
N ALA A 111 12.47 -3.58 -18.00
CA ALA A 111 13.17 -2.85 -16.96
C ALA A 111 14.69 -2.91 -17.14
N SER A 112 15.33 -1.74 -17.22
CA SER A 112 16.80 -1.69 -17.30
C SER A 112 17.44 -2.07 -15.96
N THR A 113 18.17 -3.19 -15.95
CA THR A 113 19.01 -3.60 -14.81
C THR A 113 20.02 -2.52 -14.42
N GLY A 114 20.58 -1.82 -15.41
CA GLY A 114 21.48 -0.69 -15.19
C GLY A 114 20.80 0.52 -14.51
N TYR A 115 19.50 0.75 -14.75
CA TYR A 115 18.76 1.76 -14.00
C TYR A 115 18.60 1.32 -12.53
N LEU A 116 18.14 0.09 -12.30
CA LEU A 116 17.93 -0.46 -10.97
C LEU A 116 19.22 -0.47 -10.14
N SER A 117 20.37 -0.79 -10.74
CA SER A 117 21.67 -0.79 -10.06
C SER A 117 22.12 0.59 -9.58
N ARG A 118 21.67 1.67 -10.22
CA ARG A 118 21.96 3.06 -9.82
C ARG A 118 21.05 3.59 -8.73
N MET A 119 19.96 2.90 -8.39
CA MET A 119 19.12 3.29 -7.26
C MET A 119 19.88 3.16 -5.94
N THR A 120 19.68 4.09 -5.02
CA THR A 120 20.44 4.14 -3.75
C THR A 120 19.79 3.33 -2.64
N GLN A 121 18.49 3.02 -2.75
CA GLN A 121 17.72 2.45 -1.65
C GLN A 121 18.10 1.02 -1.26
N TRP A 122 18.46 0.16 -2.21
CA TRP A 122 18.93 -1.18 -1.87
C TRP A 122 20.29 -1.11 -1.16
N LYS A 123 21.13 -0.12 -1.48
CA LYS A 123 22.42 0.11 -0.82
C LYS A 123 22.20 0.50 0.64
N SER A 124 21.35 1.49 0.88
CA SER A 124 21.04 1.94 2.23
C SER A 124 20.36 0.85 3.06
N LYS A 125 19.42 0.08 2.49
CA LYS A 125 18.76 -1.05 3.19
C LYS A 125 19.72 -2.17 3.57
N LEU A 126 20.81 -2.36 2.83
CA LEU A 126 21.86 -3.33 3.15
C LEU A 126 23.01 -2.75 3.99
N ASN A 127 22.90 -1.48 4.41
CA ASN A 127 23.98 -0.71 5.06
C ASN A 127 25.28 -0.69 4.24
N LEU A 128 25.16 -0.65 2.91
CA LEU A 128 26.28 -0.56 1.99
C LEU A 128 26.63 0.92 1.71
N PRO A 129 27.90 1.22 1.41
CA PRO A 129 28.33 2.54 0.94
C PRO A 129 27.52 3.00 -0.29
N GLU A 130 27.31 4.32 -0.47
CA GLU A 130 26.58 4.84 -1.64
C GLU A 130 27.25 4.50 -2.97
N ASN A 131 28.58 4.38 -2.97
CA ASN A 131 29.38 3.99 -4.13
C ASN A 131 29.45 2.47 -4.35
N ALA A 132 28.80 1.66 -3.49
CA ALA A 132 28.70 0.22 -3.72
C ALA A 132 28.04 -0.06 -5.07
N ASN A 133 28.61 -0.97 -5.83
CA ASN A 133 28.08 -1.45 -7.09
C ASN A 133 27.72 -2.93 -6.97
N LEU A 134 27.10 -3.49 -8.02
CA LEU A 134 26.73 -4.91 -8.04
C LEU A 134 27.95 -5.84 -8.12
N ASP A 135 29.11 -5.31 -8.47
CA ASP A 135 30.35 -6.08 -8.64
C ASP A 135 31.12 -6.25 -7.30
N SER A 136 30.64 -5.65 -6.21
CA SER A 136 31.25 -5.84 -4.90
C SER A 136 30.80 -7.16 -4.27
N ASP A 137 31.74 -7.88 -3.65
CA ASP A 137 31.47 -9.17 -2.98
C ASP A 137 30.40 -9.03 -1.89
N GLU A 138 30.40 -7.90 -1.18
CA GLU A 138 29.43 -7.60 -0.12
C GLU A 138 28.01 -7.36 -0.67
N ALA A 139 27.87 -6.68 -1.81
CA ALA A 139 26.58 -6.48 -2.45
C ALA A 139 26.06 -7.82 -3.00
N THR A 140 26.92 -8.59 -3.66
CA THR A 140 26.56 -9.87 -4.28
C THR A 140 26.12 -10.92 -3.24
N ALA A 141 26.74 -10.95 -2.06
CA ALA A 141 26.38 -11.89 -1.01
C ALA A 141 25.04 -11.55 -0.32
N LYS A 142 24.72 -10.26 -0.16
CA LYS A 142 23.58 -9.79 0.65
C LYS A 142 22.34 -9.44 -0.17
N LEU A 143 22.52 -8.94 -1.40
CA LEU A 143 21.41 -8.45 -2.21
C LEU A 143 20.57 -9.60 -2.75
N LYS A 144 19.30 -9.64 -2.36
CA LYS A 144 18.31 -10.57 -2.89
C LYS A 144 17.57 -9.94 -4.06
N LEU A 145 17.16 -10.77 -5.02
CA LEU A 145 16.44 -10.32 -6.22
C LEU A 145 15.22 -9.47 -5.86
N GLY A 146 14.42 -9.88 -4.87
CA GLY A 146 13.24 -9.11 -4.45
C GLY A 146 13.58 -7.69 -3.96
N LEU A 147 14.68 -7.52 -3.21
CA LEU A 147 15.13 -6.19 -2.77
C LEU A 147 15.68 -5.36 -3.94
N PHE A 148 16.22 -6.00 -4.97
CA PHE A 148 16.70 -5.31 -6.17
C PHE A 148 15.56 -4.93 -7.12
N SER A 149 14.54 -5.78 -7.25
CA SER A 149 13.47 -5.65 -8.24
C SER A 149 12.18 -5.05 -7.70
N TYR A 150 12.03 -4.81 -6.38
CA TYR A 150 10.82 -4.19 -5.85
C TYR A 150 10.46 -2.84 -6.49
N PRO A 151 11.37 -2.00 -7.04
CA PRO A 151 10.96 -0.81 -7.77
C PRO A 151 10.13 -1.11 -9.02
N VAL A 152 10.30 -2.29 -9.63
CA VAL A 152 9.45 -2.80 -10.71
C VAL A 152 8.06 -3.18 -10.18
N LEU A 153 8.01 -3.85 -9.02
CA LEU A 153 6.73 -4.16 -8.36
C LEU A 153 5.99 -2.86 -7.97
N GLN A 154 6.71 -1.87 -7.45
CA GLN A 154 6.14 -0.55 -7.15
C GLN A 154 5.59 0.11 -8.41
N ALA A 155 6.27 0.01 -9.55
CA ALA A 155 5.75 0.51 -10.82
C ALA A 155 4.49 -0.25 -11.25
N ALA A 156 4.45 -1.58 -11.13
CA ALA A 156 3.26 -2.38 -11.43
C ALA A 156 2.07 -1.96 -10.57
N ASP A 157 2.31 -1.79 -9.26
CA ASP A 157 1.31 -1.30 -8.33
C ASP A 157 0.72 0.03 -8.79
N ILE A 158 1.54 0.93 -9.37
CA ILE A 158 1.10 2.26 -9.84
C ILE A 158 0.27 2.09 -11.10
N LEU A 159 0.84 1.43 -12.09
CA LEU A 159 0.36 1.45 -13.46
C LEU A 159 -0.93 0.65 -13.64
N LEU A 160 -1.21 -0.35 -12.79
CA LEU A 160 -2.49 -1.07 -12.77
C LEU A 160 -3.71 -0.16 -12.61
N TYR A 161 -3.58 0.91 -11.81
CA TYR A 161 -4.70 1.82 -11.56
C TYR A 161 -4.68 3.04 -12.48
N ARG A 162 -3.64 3.21 -13.32
CA ARG A 162 -3.46 4.34 -14.24
C ARG A 162 -3.71 5.72 -13.56
N PRO A 163 -3.09 6.00 -12.40
CA PRO A 163 -3.39 7.20 -11.64
C PRO A 163 -2.94 8.46 -12.36
N ALA A 164 -3.63 9.56 -12.09
CA ALA A 164 -3.19 10.88 -12.49
C ALA A 164 -1.99 11.33 -11.66
N ILE A 165 -2.09 11.12 -10.35
CA ILE A 165 -1.13 11.59 -9.37
C ILE A 165 -0.81 10.48 -8.37
N VAL A 166 0.43 10.49 -7.87
CA VAL A 166 0.89 9.59 -6.81
C VAL A 166 1.52 10.45 -5.70
N PRO A 167 0.84 10.59 -4.55
CA PRO A 167 1.40 11.25 -3.38
C PRO A 167 2.55 10.42 -2.82
N VAL A 168 3.72 11.04 -2.64
CA VAL A 168 4.91 10.36 -2.13
C VAL A 168 5.74 11.27 -1.23
N GLY A 169 6.55 10.65 -0.37
CA GLY A 169 7.68 11.32 0.27
C GLY A 169 8.82 11.59 -0.72
N GLU A 170 9.68 12.55 -0.42
CA GLU A 170 10.85 12.88 -1.23
C GLU A 170 11.77 11.68 -1.49
N ASP A 171 11.87 10.77 -0.50
CA ASP A 171 12.67 9.56 -0.57
C ASP A 171 12.20 8.58 -1.66
N GLN A 172 10.93 8.65 -2.07
CA GLN A 172 10.33 7.77 -3.07
C GLN A 172 10.34 8.36 -4.49
N LEU A 173 10.80 9.61 -4.67
CA LEU A 173 10.75 10.30 -5.96
C LEU A 173 11.51 9.54 -7.07
N GLN A 174 12.66 8.94 -6.73
CA GLN A 174 13.45 8.14 -7.68
C GLN A 174 12.64 6.93 -8.22
N HIS A 175 11.84 6.28 -7.38
CA HIS A 175 11.01 5.16 -7.82
C HIS A 175 9.83 5.61 -8.68
N ILE A 176 9.23 6.76 -8.36
CA ILE A 176 8.14 7.30 -9.20
C ILE A 176 8.67 7.69 -10.58
N GLU A 177 9.87 8.26 -10.67
CA GLU A 177 10.49 8.51 -11.98
C GLU A 177 10.85 7.22 -12.73
N PHE A 178 11.21 6.15 -12.02
CA PHE A 178 11.36 4.84 -12.63
C PHE A 178 10.04 4.27 -13.16
N ALA A 179 8.96 4.34 -12.38
CA ALA A 179 7.62 3.93 -12.83
C ALA A 179 7.15 4.73 -14.07
N ARG A 180 7.45 6.04 -14.11
CA ARG A 180 7.19 6.90 -15.27
C ARG A 180 8.04 6.49 -16.48
N THR A 181 9.29 6.10 -16.27
CA THR A 181 10.17 5.58 -17.32
C THR A 181 9.62 4.28 -17.90
N LEU A 182 9.20 3.35 -17.05
CA LEU A 182 8.56 2.10 -17.46
C LEU A 182 7.25 2.35 -18.22
N ALA A 183 6.40 3.27 -17.75
CA ALA A 183 5.15 3.62 -18.45
C ALA A 183 5.40 4.16 -19.86
N ARG A 184 6.39 5.05 -20.03
CA ARG A 184 6.78 5.58 -21.34
C ARG A 184 7.40 4.50 -22.22
N GLY A 185 8.29 3.69 -21.65
CA GLY A 185 8.96 2.60 -22.35
C GLY A 185 7.98 1.56 -22.86
N PHE A 186 7.06 1.11 -22.01
CA PHE A 186 6.00 0.17 -22.40
C PHE A 186 5.11 0.74 -23.50
N ASN A 187 4.60 1.97 -23.33
CA ASN A 187 3.76 2.62 -24.35
C ASN A 187 4.48 2.79 -25.69
N ALA A 188 5.78 3.05 -25.68
CA ALA A 188 6.59 3.13 -26.90
C ALA A 188 6.81 1.75 -27.51
N TYR A 189 7.08 0.74 -26.68
CA TYR A 189 7.30 -0.64 -27.11
C TYR A 189 6.08 -1.25 -27.82
N VAL A 190 4.87 -1.02 -27.30
CA VAL A 190 3.62 -1.50 -27.92
C VAL A 190 2.97 -0.49 -28.87
N GLU A 191 3.62 0.66 -29.10
CA GLU A 191 3.13 1.77 -29.94
C GLU A 191 1.69 2.24 -29.61
N LYS A 192 1.24 2.06 -28.37
CA LYS A 192 -0.12 2.40 -27.89
C LYS A 192 -0.03 3.04 -26.50
N LYS A 193 -0.93 3.99 -26.22
CA LYS A 193 -1.05 4.62 -24.89
C LYS A 193 -1.83 3.71 -23.93
N VAL A 194 -1.17 2.66 -23.43
CA VAL A 194 -1.75 1.73 -22.44
C VAL A 194 -1.73 2.33 -21.03
N PHE A 195 -0.60 2.89 -20.63
CA PHE A 195 -0.44 3.49 -19.32
C PHE A 195 -0.51 5.01 -19.35
N ARG A 196 -1.22 5.59 -18.39
CA ARG A 196 -1.07 7.00 -18.04
C ARG A 196 0.27 7.17 -17.31
N VAL A 197 1.07 8.14 -17.73
CA VAL A 197 2.32 8.47 -17.03
C VAL A 197 1.97 9.21 -15.73
N PRO A 198 2.22 8.63 -14.54
CA PRO A 198 1.79 9.20 -13.27
C PRO A 198 2.58 10.46 -12.93
N TRP A 199 1.96 11.44 -12.27
CA TRP A 199 2.64 12.64 -11.77
C TRP A 199 2.95 12.53 -10.27
N PRO A 200 4.21 12.72 -9.83
CA PRO A 200 4.53 12.71 -8.41
C PRO A 200 3.98 13.97 -7.72
N VAL A 201 3.34 13.78 -6.57
CA VAL A 201 2.98 14.89 -5.68
C VAL A 201 3.75 14.71 -4.38
N ILE A 202 4.70 15.60 -4.13
CA ILE A 202 5.48 15.56 -2.89
C ILE A 202 4.58 16.06 -1.77
N SER A 203 4.39 15.23 -0.74
CA SER A 203 3.64 15.64 0.44
C SER A 203 4.37 16.80 1.14
N PRO A 204 3.67 17.89 1.53
CA PRO A 204 4.28 19.01 2.26
C PRO A 204 4.71 18.63 3.69
N ALA A 205 4.37 17.42 4.13
CA ALA A 205 4.86 16.78 5.33
C ALA A 205 6.40 16.84 5.43
N LYS A 206 6.93 17.74 6.28
CA LYS A 206 8.36 17.73 6.59
C LYS A 206 8.74 16.45 7.35
N ARG A 207 10.00 16.05 7.20
CA ARG A 207 10.57 14.83 7.79
C ARG A 207 10.53 14.95 9.32
N ILE A 208 9.75 14.10 9.98
CA ILE A 208 9.80 13.92 11.43
C ILE A 208 10.94 12.96 11.78
N MET A 209 11.79 13.37 12.71
CA MET A 209 12.98 12.64 13.11
C MET A 209 12.71 11.75 14.33
N SER A 210 13.58 10.76 14.54
CA SER A 210 13.52 9.89 15.70
C SER A 210 13.66 10.68 17.00
N LEU A 211 12.82 10.36 17.98
CA LEU A 211 12.87 10.95 19.31
C LEU A 211 14.16 10.61 20.06
N LYS A 212 14.87 9.54 19.67
CA LYS A 212 16.11 9.10 20.32
C LYS A 212 17.36 9.42 19.50
N ARG A 213 17.20 9.55 18.18
CA ARG A 213 18.27 9.87 17.24
C ARG A 213 17.80 10.95 16.26
N PRO A 214 17.81 12.23 16.65
CA PRO A 214 17.24 13.32 15.84
C PRO A 214 17.88 13.51 14.46
N GLU A 215 19.06 12.95 14.22
CA GLU A 215 19.72 12.92 12.91
C GLU A 215 19.08 11.93 11.93
N HIS A 216 18.33 10.96 12.45
CA HIS A 216 17.72 9.89 11.67
C HIS A 216 16.21 10.09 11.56
N LYS A 217 15.67 9.84 10.37
CA LYS A 217 14.21 9.79 10.14
C LYS A 217 13.58 8.79 11.11
N MET A 218 12.43 9.15 11.68
CA MET A 218 11.66 8.22 12.49
C MET A 218 11.30 6.98 11.67
N SER A 219 11.64 5.80 12.18
CA SER A 219 11.41 4.51 11.51
C SER A 219 10.74 3.50 12.42
N LYS A 220 9.85 2.68 11.87
CA LYS A 220 9.20 1.58 12.60
C LYS A 220 10.16 0.42 12.81
N SER A 221 11.11 0.24 11.89
CA SER A 221 12.17 -0.76 11.98
C SER A 221 13.25 -0.41 13.00
N ASP A 222 13.18 0.77 13.62
CA ASP A 222 14.07 1.10 14.73
C ASP A 222 13.80 0.11 15.89
N PRO A 223 14.82 -0.63 16.37
CA PRO A 223 14.65 -1.59 17.46
C PRO A 223 14.19 -0.92 18.76
N ASP A 224 14.45 0.39 18.95
CA ASP A 224 13.97 1.11 20.12
C ASP A 224 12.54 1.65 19.86
N PRO A 225 11.48 1.12 20.50
CA PRO A 225 10.12 1.65 20.37
C PRO A 225 9.97 3.08 20.89
N LYS A 226 10.89 3.57 21.74
CA LYS A 226 10.88 4.95 22.24
C LYS A 226 11.39 5.96 21.21
N SER A 227 11.94 5.51 20.09
CA SER A 227 12.34 6.36 18.96
C SER A 227 11.17 6.98 18.21
N ARG A 228 9.95 6.45 18.38
CA ARG A 228 8.79 6.76 17.54
C ARG A 228 7.49 6.81 18.31
N ILE A 229 6.53 7.54 17.75
CA ILE A 229 5.14 7.60 18.24
C ILE A 229 4.27 6.85 17.24
N LEU A 230 3.44 5.95 17.73
CA LEU A 230 2.46 5.20 16.96
C LEU A 230 1.09 5.82 17.19
N ILE A 231 0.24 5.86 16.16
CA ILE A 231 -1.13 6.36 16.30
C ILE A 231 -2.01 5.51 17.23
N THR A 232 -1.53 4.30 17.53
CA THR A 232 -2.17 3.36 18.45
C THR A 232 -1.55 3.42 19.85
N ASP A 233 -0.53 4.24 20.09
CA ASP A 233 0.04 4.44 21.43
C ASP A 233 -1.01 5.02 22.38
N SER A 234 -0.91 4.66 23.66
CA SER A 234 -1.75 5.22 24.73
C SER A 234 -1.26 6.61 25.10
N THR A 235 -2.11 7.36 25.78
CA THR A 235 -1.73 8.63 26.40
C THR A 235 -0.46 8.47 27.24
N GLU A 236 -0.39 7.44 28.07
CA GLU A 236 0.76 7.19 28.94
C GLU A 236 2.04 6.89 28.13
N GLU A 237 1.92 6.10 27.05
CA GLU A 237 3.04 5.79 26.15
C GLU A 237 3.54 7.03 25.42
N ILE A 238 2.64 7.86 24.89
CA ILE A 238 2.99 9.12 24.21
C ILE A 238 3.74 10.04 25.18
N HIS A 239 3.20 10.28 26.38
CA HIS A 239 3.88 11.09 27.41
C HIS A 239 5.23 10.50 27.82
N ALA A 240 5.34 9.17 27.97
CA ALA A 240 6.61 8.53 28.32
C ALA A 240 7.67 8.69 27.21
N LYS A 241 7.27 8.53 25.95
CA LYS A 241 8.15 8.68 24.78
C LYS A 241 8.64 10.12 24.61
N LEU A 242 7.74 11.11 24.73
CA LEU A 242 8.10 12.53 24.65
C LEU A 242 9.00 12.97 25.81
N ARG A 243 8.69 12.54 27.04
CA ARG A 243 9.58 12.79 28.19
C ARG A 243 10.98 12.25 27.94
N GLY A 244 11.08 11.05 27.36
CA GLY A 244 12.35 10.37 27.02
C GLY A 244 13.04 10.83 25.74
N ALA A 245 12.47 11.80 25.00
CA ALA A 245 13.04 12.30 23.76
C ALA A 245 14.38 13.02 24.00
N LEU A 246 15.37 12.77 23.14
CA LEU A 246 16.70 13.35 23.21
C LEU A 246 16.63 14.83 22.82
N THR A 247 17.16 15.66 23.71
CA THR A 247 17.34 17.11 23.53
C THR A 247 18.74 17.50 23.99
N ASP A 248 19.16 18.72 23.71
CA ASP A 248 20.39 19.30 24.23
C ASP A 248 20.23 19.80 25.69
N SER A 249 21.33 20.35 26.22
CA SER A 249 21.42 20.94 27.56
C SER A 249 21.22 22.46 27.55
N GLU A 250 20.90 23.07 26.40
CA GLU A 250 20.70 24.51 26.29
C GLU A 250 19.33 24.92 26.86
N VAL A 251 19.28 26.07 27.53
CA VAL A 251 18.05 26.56 28.17
C VAL A 251 17.14 27.21 27.14
N GLY A 252 15.84 26.94 27.26
CA GLY A 252 14.80 27.52 26.41
C GLY A 252 14.64 26.79 25.07
N ILE A 253 13.59 27.18 24.35
CA ILE A 253 13.22 26.59 23.05
C ILE A 253 13.71 27.51 21.93
N SER A 254 14.47 26.96 20.98
CA SER A 254 14.84 27.63 19.74
C SER A 254 14.80 26.65 18.57
N PHE A 255 14.67 27.18 17.35
CA PHE A 255 14.68 26.38 16.14
C PHE A 255 16.02 26.53 15.43
N ASP A 256 16.82 25.48 15.49
CA ASP A 256 18.11 25.34 14.80
C ASP A 256 18.30 23.85 14.48
N PRO A 257 17.89 23.38 13.29
CA PRO A 257 17.99 21.96 12.94
C PRO A 257 19.42 21.43 12.88
N GLU A 258 20.43 22.29 12.72
CA GLU A 258 21.83 21.87 12.64
C GLU A 258 22.47 21.75 14.02
N ARG A 259 22.22 22.70 14.92
CA ARG A 259 22.83 22.71 16.27
C ARG A 259 21.96 22.08 17.34
N ARG A 260 20.63 22.19 17.19
CA ARG A 260 19.62 21.69 18.14
C ARG A 260 18.60 20.78 17.44
N PRO A 261 19.04 19.69 16.78
CA PRO A 261 18.17 18.84 15.97
C PRO A 261 17.02 18.23 16.78
N GLY A 262 17.27 17.84 18.03
CA GLY A 262 16.24 17.29 18.93
C GLY A 262 15.14 18.29 19.28
N VAL A 263 15.51 19.53 19.61
CA VAL A 263 14.55 20.60 19.95
C VAL A 263 13.80 21.06 18.70
N SER A 264 14.49 21.20 17.59
CA SER A 264 13.89 21.55 16.30
C SER A 264 12.90 20.50 15.81
N ASN A 265 13.19 19.21 16.04
CA ASN A 265 12.25 18.12 15.77
C ASN A 265 10.98 18.25 16.61
N LEU A 266 11.09 18.58 17.91
CA LEU A 266 9.93 18.80 18.78
C LEU A 266 9.08 20.01 18.33
N VAL A 267 9.72 21.08 17.88
CA VAL A 267 9.03 22.25 17.30
C VAL A 267 8.27 21.88 16.02
N GLU A 268 8.90 21.12 15.12
CA GLU A 268 8.23 20.65 13.89
C GLU A 268 7.07 19.69 14.22
N ILE A 269 7.24 18.78 15.20
CA ILE A 269 6.14 17.93 15.68
C ILE A 269 4.97 18.79 16.17
N LEU A 270 5.22 19.77 17.06
CA LEU A 270 4.17 20.65 17.57
C LEU A 270 3.44 21.37 16.44
N LYS A 271 4.20 21.96 15.51
CA LYS A 271 3.66 22.65 14.34
C LYS A 271 2.72 21.78 13.53
N HIS A 272 3.13 20.54 13.25
CA HIS A 272 2.34 19.61 12.45
C HIS A 272 1.09 19.14 13.18
N VAL A 273 1.21 18.74 14.46
CA VAL A 273 0.05 18.29 15.25
C VAL A 273 -1.01 19.39 15.39
N THR A 274 -0.57 20.64 15.55
CA THR A 274 -1.47 21.80 15.69
C THR A 274 -1.91 22.41 14.36
N GLU A 275 -1.44 21.86 13.24
CA GLU A 275 -1.66 22.39 11.88
C GLU A 275 -1.33 23.89 11.75
N SER A 276 -0.33 24.34 12.51
CA SER A 276 0.01 25.76 12.57
C SER A 276 0.54 26.26 11.23
N ARG A 277 0.03 27.43 10.80
CA ARG A 277 0.49 28.14 9.60
C ARG A 277 1.74 28.97 9.86
N GLU A 278 2.14 29.10 11.11
CA GLU A 278 3.31 29.87 11.51
C GLU A 278 4.62 29.15 11.13
N SER A 279 5.70 29.93 11.05
CA SER A 279 7.03 29.38 10.82
C SER A 279 7.53 28.62 12.04
N SER A 280 8.42 27.65 11.84
CA SER A 280 8.98 26.85 12.94
C SER A 280 9.79 27.76 13.90
N GLU A 281 10.45 28.78 13.36
CA GLU A 281 11.16 29.82 14.10
C GLU A 281 10.20 30.65 14.98
N PHE A 282 9.02 31.00 14.47
CA PHE A 282 8.02 31.72 15.24
C PHE A 282 7.50 30.87 16.40
N ILE A 283 7.14 29.60 16.14
CA ILE A 283 6.66 28.68 17.17
C ILE A 283 7.72 28.49 18.27
N ALA A 284 8.98 28.34 17.90
CA ALA A 284 10.07 28.24 18.86
C ALA A 284 10.22 29.53 19.69
N LYS A 285 10.12 30.71 19.05
CA LYS A 285 10.20 32.01 19.71
C LYS A 285 9.06 32.23 20.70
N ASP A 286 7.83 31.87 20.33
CA ASP A 286 6.65 31.95 21.19
C ASP A 286 6.79 31.07 22.45
N ASN A 287 7.51 29.95 22.30
CA ASN A 287 7.79 29.01 23.38
C ASN A 287 9.18 29.19 24.03
N ALA A 288 9.90 30.29 23.77
CA ALA A 288 11.30 30.43 24.16
C ALA A 288 11.53 30.33 25.68
N ASN A 289 10.56 30.81 26.47
CA ASN A 289 10.61 30.82 27.94
C ASN A 289 10.01 29.57 28.59
N VAL A 290 9.47 28.63 27.79
CA VAL A 290 8.88 27.40 28.30
C VAL A 290 10.00 26.42 28.66
N SER A 291 9.91 25.78 29.83
CA SER A 291 10.88 24.75 30.20
C SER A 291 10.79 23.56 29.24
N MET A 292 11.92 22.89 28.94
CA MET A 292 11.94 21.74 28.03
C MET A 292 10.96 20.63 28.46
N ARG A 293 10.79 20.43 29.78
CA ARG A 293 9.82 19.49 30.33
C ARG A 293 8.38 19.89 29.98
N ALA A 294 7.99 21.14 30.27
CA ALA A 294 6.66 21.64 29.97
C ALA A 294 6.39 21.64 28.46
N PHE A 295 7.39 21.93 27.64
CA PHE A 295 7.27 21.88 26.18
C PHE A 295 6.98 20.46 25.68
N LYS A 296 7.69 19.45 26.20
CA LYS A 296 7.44 18.03 25.89
C LYS A 296 6.07 17.55 26.38
N GLU A 297 5.63 18.00 27.56
CA GLU A 297 4.29 17.70 28.09
C GLU A 297 3.20 18.30 27.19
N MET A 298 3.33 19.58 26.81
CA MET A 298 2.40 20.24 25.88
C MET A 298 2.32 19.52 24.53
N ILE A 299 3.45 19.09 23.96
CA ILE A 299 3.44 18.35 22.69
C ILE A 299 2.70 17.01 22.84
N ALA A 300 2.93 16.29 23.94
CA ALA A 300 2.22 15.05 24.20
C ALA A 300 0.70 15.26 24.31
N ASP A 301 0.26 16.31 25.01
CA ASP A 301 -1.16 16.67 25.12
C ASP A 301 -1.77 16.99 23.75
N GLN A 302 -1.07 17.76 22.91
CA GLN A 302 -1.53 18.07 21.55
C GLN A 302 -1.63 16.81 20.68
N ILE A 303 -0.66 15.89 20.79
CA ILE A 303 -0.71 14.62 20.06
C ILE A 303 -1.91 13.78 20.51
N ASN A 304 -2.15 13.69 21.82
CA ASN A 304 -3.30 12.97 22.37
C ASN A 304 -4.62 13.57 21.89
N LEU A 305 -4.72 14.90 21.85
CA LEU A 305 -5.90 15.59 21.33
C LEU A 305 -6.12 15.27 19.85
N ALA A 306 -5.07 15.33 19.03
CA ALA A 306 -5.15 15.02 17.61
C ALA A 306 -5.45 13.54 17.32
N LEU A 307 -5.09 12.63 18.24
CA LEU A 307 -5.34 11.20 18.15
C LEU A 307 -6.62 10.73 18.87
N SER A 308 -7.38 11.66 19.44
CA SER A 308 -8.54 11.33 20.25
C SER A 308 -9.55 10.45 19.49
N GLY A 309 -9.93 9.31 20.07
CA GLY A 309 -10.87 8.36 19.47
C GLY A 309 -10.24 7.40 18.45
N ILE A 310 -9.05 7.70 17.89
CA ILE A 310 -8.41 6.84 16.89
C ILE A 310 -7.97 5.51 17.52
N ARG A 311 -7.40 5.54 18.74
CA ARG A 311 -6.99 4.33 19.44
C ARG A 311 -8.19 3.47 19.81
N GLU A 312 -9.26 4.07 20.32
CA GLU A 312 -10.49 3.36 20.67
C GLU A 312 -11.11 2.69 19.44
N ASN A 313 -11.21 3.43 18.32
CA ASN A 313 -11.67 2.89 17.04
C ASN A 313 -10.78 1.73 16.56
N PHE A 314 -9.46 1.89 16.67
CA PHE A 314 -8.52 0.84 16.30
C PHE A 314 -8.74 -0.44 17.13
N LEU A 315 -8.85 -0.32 18.45
CA LEU A 315 -9.10 -1.45 19.35
C LEU A 315 -10.46 -2.11 19.06
N GLU A 316 -11.49 -1.31 18.78
CA GLU A 316 -12.81 -1.81 18.40
C GLU A 316 -12.75 -2.60 17.08
N ILE A 317 -12.11 -2.06 16.04
CA ILE A 317 -11.94 -2.72 14.74
C ILE A 317 -11.15 -4.02 14.91
N MET A 318 -10.09 -4.00 15.71
CA MET A 318 -9.27 -5.19 15.98
C MET A 318 -10.03 -6.29 16.73
N GLY A 319 -11.05 -5.91 17.52
CA GLY A 319 -11.97 -6.84 18.19
C GLY A 319 -13.07 -7.40 17.27
N LYS A 320 -13.42 -6.72 16.18
CA LYS A 320 -14.50 -7.11 15.24
C LYS A 320 -13.96 -7.73 13.96
N ASN A 321 -13.48 -8.98 14.07
CA ASN A 321 -12.85 -9.69 12.95
C ASN A 321 -13.72 -9.78 11.68
N ASP A 322 -15.03 -9.99 11.82
CA ASP A 322 -15.92 -10.17 10.66
C ASP A 322 -16.12 -8.88 9.88
N GLN A 323 -16.26 -7.74 10.56
CA GLN A 323 -16.36 -6.43 9.88
C GLN A 323 -15.07 -6.08 9.16
N LEU A 324 -13.91 -6.34 9.79
CA LEU A 324 -12.62 -6.14 9.15
C LEU A 324 -12.46 -7.00 7.89
N ARG A 325 -12.88 -8.28 7.94
CA ARG A 325 -12.88 -9.18 6.78
C ARG A 325 -13.78 -8.65 5.65
N GLN A 326 -14.98 -8.18 5.96
CA GLN A 326 -15.90 -7.62 4.96
C GLN A 326 -15.29 -6.39 4.25
N GLU A 327 -14.63 -5.51 4.99
CA GLU A 327 -13.93 -4.34 4.42
C GLU A 327 -12.76 -4.75 3.51
N ILE A 328 -11.98 -5.75 3.94
CA ILE A 328 -10.88 -6.32 3.14
C ILE A 328 -11.44 -6.90 1.83
N ASP A 329 -12.47 -7.75 1.91
CA ASP A 329 -13.06 -8.41 0.74
C ASP A 329 -13.70 -7.42 -0.23
N TYR A 330 -14.36 -6.39 0.29
CA TYR A 330 -14.92 -5.32 -0.53
C TYR A 330 -13.83 -4.55 -1.28
N GLY A 331 -12.79 -4.10 -0.56
CA GLY A 331 -11.67 -3.38 -1.14
C GLY A 331 -10.94 -4.19 -2.21
N SER A 332 -10.63 -5.45 -1.91
CA SER A 332 -9.92 -6.36 -2.79
C SER A 332 -10.72 -6.67 -4.06
N ARG A 333 -12.04 -6.90 -3.99
CA ARG A 333 -12.89 -7.06 -5.18
C ARG A 333 -12.89 -5.82 -6.07
N LYS A 334 -13.02 -4.64 -5.48
CA LYS A 334 -13.04 -3.37 -6.22
C LYS A 334 -11.70 -3.09 -6.89
N ALA A 335 -10.59 -3.35 -6.20
CA ALA A 335 -9.24 -3.21 -6.74
C ALA A 335 -8.97 -4.23 -7.87
N ARG A 336 -9.29 -5.51 -7.66
CA ARG A 336 -9.17 -6.57 -8.69
C ARG A 336 -9.93 -6.22 -9.96
N ARG A 337 -11.16 -5.72 -9.86
CA ARG A 337 -11.94 -5.34 -11.05
C ARG A 337 -11.23 -4.29 -11.89
N LYS A 338 -10.67 -3.25 -11.26
CA LYS A 338 -9.90 -2.22 -11.97
C LYS A 338 -8.60 -2.79 -12.55
N ALA A 339 -7.87 -3.59 -11.78
CA ALA A 339 -6.61 -4.18 -12.19
C ALA A 339 -6.77 -5.18 -13.34
N ARG A 340 -7.80 -6.05 -13.30
CA ARG A 340 -8.17 -7.00 -14.38
C ARG A 340 -8.44 -6.26 -15.69
N ALA A 341 -9.18 -5.16 -15.66
CA ALA A 341 -9.43 -4.36 -16.86
C ALA A 341 -8.14 -3.77 -17.45
N THR A 342 -7.23 -3.26 -16.60
CA THR A 342 -5.93 -2.77 -17.07
C THR A 342 -5.07 -3.90 -17.64
N MET A 343 -5.07 -5.07 -17.01
CA MET A 343 -4.32 -6.24 -17.49
C MET A 343 -4.87 -6.81 -18.79
N ALA A 344 -6.18 -6.77 -19.01
CA ALA A 344 -6.77 -7.16 -20.29
C ALA A 344 -6.22 -6.31 -21.44
N ASP A 345 -6.18 -4.98 -21.28
CA ASP A 345 -5.57 -4.08 -22.27
C ASP A 345 -4.07 -4.37 -22.46
N VAL A 346 -3.34 -4.67 -21.37
CA VAL A 346 -1.91 -5.02 -21.44
C VAL A 346 -1.73 -6.30 -22.25
N HIS A 347 -2.42 -7.38 -21.88
CA HIS A 347 -2.35 -8.68 -22.56
C HIS A 347 -2.72 -8.58 -24.03
N GLU A 348 -3.76 -7.83 -24.37
CA GLU A 348 -4.13 -7.53 -25.77
C GLU A 348 -2.95 -6.92 -26.53
N THR A 349 -2.29 -5.92 -25.95
CA THR A 349 -1.20 -5.22 -26.65
C THR A 349 0.08 -6.03 -26.82
N ILE A 350 0.32 -7.03 -25.97
CA ILE A 350 1.52 -7.87 -26.04
C ILE A 350 1.21 -9.28 -26.60
N GLY A 351 -0.01 -9.51 -27.09
CA GLY A 351 -0.39 -10.78 -27.71
C GLY A 351 -0.57 -11.94 -26.74
N LEU A 352 -0.86 -11.66 -25.46
CA LEU A 352 -1.20 -12.67 -24.44
C LEU A 352 -2.72 -12.79 -24.23
N THR A 353 -3.51 -12.49 -25.27
CA THR A 353 -4.96 -12.73 -25.26
C THR A 353 -5.27 -14.22 -25.30
N ARG A 354 -6.50 -14.57 -24.86
CA ARG A 354 -7.02 -15.91 -25.12
C ARG A 354 -6.90 -16.20 -26.62
N LEU A 355 -6.41 -17.38 -26.95
CA LEU A 355 -6.40 -17.85 -28.33
C LEU A 355 -7.86 -17.85 -28.83
N ASP A 356 -8.10 -17.20 -29.96
CA ASP A 356 -9.38 -17.32 -30.67
C ASP A 356 -9.46 -18.74 -31.21
N LEU A 357 -10.05 -19.63 -30.41
CA LEU A 357 -10.37 -20.98 -30.83
C LEU A 357 -11.57 -20.88 -31.77
N SER A 358 -11.49 -21.59 -32.90
CA SER A 358 -12.70 -21.82 -33.71
C SER A 358 -13.76 -22.53 -32.87
N ASP A 359 -15.04 -22.38 -33.24
CA ASP A 359 -16.14 -23.07 -32.54
C ASP A 359 -15.92 -24.59 -32.45
N GLU A 360 -15.30 -25.18 -33.48
CA GLU A 360 -14.90 -26.59 -33.48
C GLU A 360 -13.80 -26.89 -32.45
N GLU A 361 -12.76 -26.07 -32.35
CA GLU A 361 -11.68 -26.26 -31.37
C GLU A 361 -12.17 -26.06 -29.93
N ALA A 362 -13.01 -25.06 -29.72
CA ALA A 362 -13.66 -24.82 -28.43
C ALA A 362 -14.62 -25.96 -28.04
N ALA A 363 -15.34 -26.55 -29.00
CA ALA A 363 -16.19 -27.71 -28.77
C ALA A 363 -15.37 -28.96 -28.44
N ARG A 364 -14.25 -29.20 -29.15
CA ARG A 364 -13.32 -30.31 -28.88
C ARG A 364 -12.67 -30.19 -27.49
N LEU A 365 -12.26 -28.99 -27.09
CA LEU A 365 -11.73 -28.73 -25.76
C LEU A 365 -12.79 -28.99 -24.69
N ARG A 366 -14.01 -28.45 -24.82
CA ARG A 366 -15.12 -28.74 -23.90
C ARG A 366 -15.43 -30.22 -23.76
N GLN A 367 -15.44 -30.97 -24.87
CA GLN A 367 -15.63 -32.42 -24.84
C GLN A 367 -14.48 -33.15 -24.13
N ARG A 368 -13.23 -32.72 -24.34
CA ARG A 368 -12.05 -33.29 -23.69
C ARG A 368 -12.04 -33.01 -22.19
N THR A 369 -12.33 -31.78 -21.77
CA THR A 369 -12.41 -31.39 -20.35
C THR A 369 -13.54 -32.14 -19.64
N ASN A 370 -14.73 -32.25 -20.25
CA ASN A 370 -15.83 -33.03 -19.69
C ASN A 370 -15.51 -34.53 -19.60
N LYS A 371 -14.76 -35.08 -20.56
CA LYS A 371 -14.32 -36.48 -20.52
C LYS A 371 -13.30 -36.71 -19.39
N LEU A 372 -12.35 -35.79 -19.22
CA LEU A 372 -11.36 -35.83 -18.15
C LEU A 372 -12.01 -35.67 -16.77
N ALA A 373 -12.95 -34.74 -16.60
CA ALA A 373 -13.69 -34.56 -15.35
C ALA A 373 -14.52 -35.81 -14.98
N LYS A 374 -15.15 -36.45 -15.97
CA LYS A 374 -15.86 -37.73 -15.75
C LYS A 374 -14.91 -38.87 -15.42
N GLN A 375 -13.73 -38.91 -16.03
CA GLN A 375 -12.72 -39.92 -15.75
C GLN A 375 -12.14 -39.73 -14.34
N GLN A 376 -11.90 -38.49 -13.92
CA GLN A 376 -11.47 -38.16 -12.57
C GLN A 376 -12.54 -38.53 -11.53
N HIS A 377 -13.80 -38.17 -11.79
CA HIS A 377 -14.92 -38.56 -10.93
C HIS A 377 -15.08 -40.09 -10.82
N PHE A 378 -14.84 -40.83 -11.91
CA PHE A 378 -14.86 -42.30 -11.89
C PHE A 378 -13.69 -42.87 -11.08
N ILE A 379 -12.49 -42.30 -11.21
CA ILE A 379 -11.32 -42.68 -10.40
C ILE A 379 -11.56 -42.38 -8.92
N ASP A 380 -12.17 -41.24 -8.61
CA ASP A 380 -12.49 -40.84 -7.23
C ASP A 380 -13.59 -41.74 -6.63
N GLU A 381 -14.61 -42.12 -7.41
CA GLU A 381 -15.63 -43.11 -7.02
C GLU A 381 -15.06 -44.53 -6.84
N GLU A 382 -14.14 -44.98 -7.69
CA GLU A 382 -13.44 -46.27 -7.52
C GLU A 382 -12.58 -46.27 -6.25
N ARG A 383 -11.92 -45.14 -5.93
CA ARG A 383 -11.17 -44.97 -4.68
C ARG A 383 -12.06 -44.95 -3.43
N GLU A 384 -13.25 -44.37 -3.51
CA GLU A 384 -14.22 -44.36 -2.40
C GLU A 384 -14.88 -45.74 -2.19
N THR A 385 -15.05 -46.54 -3.25
CA THR A 385 -15.71 -47.85 -3.18
C THR A 385 -14.74 -49.00 -2.86
N HIS A 386 -13.46 -48.86 -3.15
CA HIS A 386 -12.41 -49.84 -2.82
C HIS A 386 -11.18 -49.18 -2.12
N PRO A 387 -11.30 -48.76 -0.83
CA PRO A 387 -10.25 -47.99 -0.15
C PRO A 387 -8.95 -48.76 0.15
N TRP A 388 -8.86 -50.04 -0.18
CA TRP A 388 -7.79 -50.94 0.25
C TRP A 388 -7.09 -51.69 -0.90
N GLU A 389 -7.37 -51.36 -2.16
CA GLU A 389 -6.76 -52.05 -3.32
C GLU A 389 -5.58 -51.30 -3.96
N ASP A 390 -5.19 -50.13 -3.45
CA ASP A 390 -4.08 -49.34 -4.02
C ASP A 390 -2.77 -49.55 -3.23
N GLU A 391 -2.24 -50.78 -3.26
CA GLU A 391 -0.82 -51.06 -2.95
C GLU A 391 -0.07 -51.42 -4.25
N SER A 392 0.07 -50.47 -5.18
CA SER A 392 1.23 -50.45 -6.09
C SER A 392 1.30 -49.17 -6.96
N GLY A 393 2.25 -48.28 -6.62
CA GLY A 393 3.04 -47.54 -7.61
C GLY A 393 2.56 -46.13 -8.01
N ASP A 394 3.14 -45.13 -7.34
CA ASP A 394 3.51 -43.78 -7.77
C ASP A 394 3.12 -43.29 -9.19
N GLU A 395 2.45 -42.13 -9.25
CA GLU A 395 2.99 -40.87 -9.84
C GLU A 395 2.00 -39.71 -9.57
N GLU A 396 2.34 -38.84 -8.61
CA GLU A 396 1.64 -37.56 -8.38
C GLU A 396 1.84 -36.62 -9.58
N LEU A 397 0.81 -36.46 -10.40
CA LEU A 397 0.69 -35.32 -11.31
C LEU A 397 -0.16 -34.23 -10.66
N ASP A 398 0.49 -33.37 -9.86
CA ASP A 398 -0.11 -32.12 -9.37
C ASP A 398 -0.22 -31.10 -10.51
N PHE A 399 -1.38 -31.07 -11.16
CA PHE A 399 -1.82 -29.94 -11.98
C PHE A 399 -3.02 -29.26 -11.32
N ARG A 400 -2.76 -28.37 -10.37
CA ARG A 400 -3.71 -27.32 -10.00
C ARG A 400 -3.67 -26.21 -11.05
N GLU A 401 -4.40 -26.41 -12.14
CA GLU A 401 -4.77 -25.35 -13.07
C GLU A 401 -5.97 -24.57 -12.49
N ASP A 402 -5.87 -23.25 -12.52
CA ASP A 402 -6.85 -22.31 -11.99
C ASP A 402 -8.27 -22.62 -12.49
N VAL A 403 -9.18 -22.87 -11.54
CA VAL A 403 -10.62 -22.87 -11.79
C VAL A 403 -10.97 -21.50 -12.38
N LEU A 404 -11.44 -21.53 -13.62
CA LEU A 404 -12.07 -20.40 -14.28
C LEU A 404 -13.25 -19.96 -13.41
N ASP A 405 -13.15 -18.75 -12.83
CA ASP A 405 -14.26 -18.03 -12.21
C ASP A 405 -15.42 -18.04 -13.24
N GLU A 406 -16.44 -18.88 -13.04
CA GLU A 406 -17.71 -18.79 -13.76
C GLU A 406 -18.42 -17.51 -13.35
N ASP A 407 -18.94 -16.80 -14.35
CA ASP A 407 -19.54 -15.49 -14.26
C ASP A 407 -20.78 -15.48 -13.34
N ASP A 408 -20.81 -14.52 -12.40
CA ASP A 408 -22.02 -14.06 -11.71
C ASP A 408 -22.96 -13.38 -12.73
N GLU A 409 -23.94 -14.10 -13.27
CA GLU A 409 -25.18 -13.48 -13.76
C GLU A 409 -26.29 -13.62 -12.70
N PRO A 410 -26.97 -12.53 -12.29
CA PRO A 410 -28.08 -12.64 -11.37
C PRO A 410 -29.34 -13.11 -12.11
N GLU A 411 -29.84 -14.29 -11.74
CA GLU A 411 -31.17 -14.78 -12.14
C GLU A 411 -32.25 -13.76 -11.73
N GLY A 412 -32.89 -13.15 -12.73
CA GLY A 412 -34.09 -12.35 -12.56
C GLY A 412 -35.30 -13.26 -12.45
N ASP A 413 -35.80 -13.46 -11.23
CA ASP A 413 -37.03 -14.22 -11.01
C ASP A 413 -38.30 -13.35 -11.11
N THR A 414 -39.31 -14.02 -11.61
CA THR A 414 -40.56 -13.62 -12.22
C THR A 414 -41.60 -13.02 -11.25
N LEU A 415 -42.21 -11.89 -11.63
CA LEU A 415 -43.46 -11.39 -11.03
C LEU A 415 -44.37 -10.77 -12.10
N GLU A 416 -44.92 -11.60 -13.00
CA GLU A 416 -46.07 -11.18 -13.81
C GLU A 416 -46.92 -12.36 -14.29
N SER A 417 -47.70 -12.96 -13.39
CA SER A 417 -48.93 -13.68 -13.79
C SER A 417 -49.79 -14.00 -12.57
N LEU A 418 -50.59 -13.04 -12.12
CA LEU A 418 -51.85 -13.29 -11.39
C LEU A 418 -52.56 -11.95 -11.12
N ARG A 419 -53.38 -11.49 -12.07
CA ARG A 419 -54.63 -10.74 -11.80
C ARG A 419 -55.46 -10.52 -13.07
N ARG A 420 -56.40 -11.45 -13.26
CA ARG A 420 -57.84 -11.23 -13.53
C ARG A 420 -58.21 -10.21 -14.61
N ASN A 421 -58.57 -10.74 -15.79
CA ASN A 421 -59.59 -10.16 -16.66
C ASN A 421 -60.96 -10.71 -16.26
N THR A 422 -61.83 -9.84 -15.73
CA THR A 422 -63.29 -9.94 -15.90
C THR A 422 -63.79 -8.52 -16.15
N SER A 423 -64.21 -8.28 -17.39
CA SER A 423 -64.93 -7.11 -17.92
C SER A 423 -66.26 -6.85 -17.15
N PRO A 424 -66.92 -5.70 -17.34
CA PRO A 424 -67.54 -5.32 -18.63
C PRO A 424 -66.80 -4.24 -19.42
#